data_AF-A0A2N4YNQ9-F1
#
_entry.id   AF-A0A2N4YNQ9-F1
#
_cell.length_a   1.000
_cell.length_b   1.000
_cell.length_c   1.000
_cell.angle_alpha   90.00
_cell.angle_beta   90.00
_cell.angle_gamma   90.00
#
_symmetry.space_group_name_H-M   'P 1'
#
loop_
_entity.id
_entity.type
_entity.pdbx_description
1 polymer ?
#
loop_
_entity_poly.entity_id
_entity_poly.type
_entity_poly.pdbx_seq_one_letter_code
_entity_poly.pdbx_strand_id
1 'polypeptide(L)'
;LLDVALEKGWKTYWRSPGEGGIAPAIAWRTPLEVNWRWPTPQRFDVAGISTQGYHGDVSFPMTLLGKIPPTLSGVLTLSTCSNVCILTDYPFSLDMTAPAGERFNYDFTRAMGTLPLRDGLTSQLTASYVSGKLTVTARRDAGWQQPALFIDSMEDVDFGTPSFT
;
A
#
# COMPACT_ATOMS: atom_id res chain seq x y z
N LEU A 1 -6.16 1.13 13.11
CA LEU A 1 -5.82 0.11 12.11
C LEU A 1 -6.90 0.19 11.04
N LEU A 2 -6.55 0.21 9.76
CA LEU A 2 -7.53 0.10 8.69
C LEU A 2 -7.47 -1.33 8.15
N ASP A 3 -8.51 -2.12 8.43
CA ASP A 3 -8.66 -3.47 7.91
C ASP A 3 -9.60 -3.46 6.71
N VAL A 4 -9.16 -4.06 5.61
CA VAL A 4 -9.93 -4.21 4.38
C VAL A 4 -10.03 -5.70 4.08
N ALA A 5 -11.25 -6.23 4.12
CA ALA A 5 -11.55 -7.58 3.72
C ALA A 5 -12.16 -7.56 2.31
N LEU A 6 -11.53 -8.26 1.37
CA LEU A 6 -11.97 -8.29 -0.02
C LEU A 6 -12.51 -9.67 -0.38
N GLU A 7 -13.68 -9.67 -0.99
CA GLU A 7 -14.24 -10.88 -1.60
C GLU A 7 -13.33 -11.44 -2.69
N LYS A 8 -13.43 -12.75 -2.92
CA LYS A 8 -12.59 -13.43 -3.92
C LYS A 8 -12.73 -12.77 -5.30
N GLY A 9 -11.59 -12.42 -5.91
CA GLY A 9 -11.52 -11.80 -7.23
C GLY A 9 -11.42 -10.26 -7.20
N TRP A 10 -11.79 -9.64 -6.07
CA TRP A 10 -11.62 -8.22 -5.84
C TRP A 10 -10.24 -7.88 -5.32
N LYS A 11 -9.81 -6.66 -5.63
CA LYS A 11 -8.49 -6.12 -5.31
C LYS A 11 -8.65 -4.68 -4.84
N THR A 12 -7.72 -4.20 -4.01
CA THR A 12 -7.55 -2.77 -3.72
C THR A 12 -6.13 -2.35 -4.06
N TYR A 13 -5.92 -1.07 -4.33
CA TYR A 13 -4.61 -0.60 -4.78
C TYR A 13 -3.63 -0.31 -3.64
N TRP A 14 -2.36 -0.36 -3.99
CA TRP A 14 -1.25 0.21 -3.23
C TRP A 14 -1.22 1.73 -3.37
N ARG A 15 -0.40 2.41 -2.56
CA ARG A 15 -0.16 3.86 -2.67
C ARG A 15 0.30 4.31 -4.06
N SER A 16 0.96 3.40 -4.77
CA SER A 16 1.45 3.60 -6.13
C SER A 16 0.77 2.56 -7.02
N PRO A 17 -0.46 2.83 -7.48
CA PRO A 17 -1.37 1.81 -8.01
C PRO A 17 -0.90 1.19 -9.34
N GLY A 18 0.05 1.84 -10.02
CA GLY A 18 0.37 1.58 -11.42
C GLY A 18 -0.56 2.34 -12.36
N GLU A 19 -0.39 2.11 -13.65
CA GLU A 19 -1.20 2.76 -14.70
C GLU A 19 -2.70 2.51 -14.47
N GLY A 20 -3.51 3.57 -14.60
CA GLY A 20 -4.98 3.50 -14.53
C GLY A 20 -5.60 3.19 -13.17
N GLY A 21 -4.81 2.90 -12.12
CA GLY A 21 -5.33 2.65 -10.79
C GLY A 21 -5.41 3.91 -9.92
N ILE A 22 -6.18 3.83 -8.84
CA ILE A 22 -6.43 4.96 -7.93
C ILE A 22 -6.05 4.50 -6.52
N ALA A 23 -5.10 5.17 -5.85
CA ALA A 23 -4.73 4.82 -4.50
C ALA A 23 -5.87 5.13 -3.50
N PRO A 24 -6.10 4.28 -2.47
CA PRO A 24 -6.99 4.62 -1.37
C PRO A 24 -6.55 5.89 -0.66
N ALA A 25 -7.50 6.75 -0.29
CA ALA A 25 -7.22 8.02 0.37
C ALA A 25 -8.20 8.29 1.50
N ILE A 26 -7.74 9.02 2.52
CA ILE A 26 -8.60 9.48 3.62
C ILE A 26 -8.64 11.00 3.60
N ALA A 27 -9.84 11.54 3.46
CA ALA A 27 -10.14 12.94 3.72
C ALA A 27 -10.47 13.12 5.21
N TRP A 28 -9.50 13.54 6.01
CA TRP A 28 -9.69 13.82 7.44
C TRP A 28 -10.51 15.09 7.65
N ARG A 29 -11.45 15.08 8.61
CA ARG A 29 -12.23 16.30 8.94
C ARG A 29 -11.36 17.38 9.57
N THR A 30 -10.36 16.98 10.34
CA THR A 30 -9.35 17.87 10.92
C THR A 30 -8.00 17.58 10.29
N PRO A 31 -7.19 18.60 9.94
CA PRO A 31 -5.84 18.39 9.44
C PRO A 31 -5.03 17.54 10.43
N LEU A 32 -4.49 16.43 9.93
CA LEU A 32 -3.71 15.48 10.71
C LEU A 32 -2.52 15.01 9.90
N GLU A 33 -1.38 14.91 10.55
CA GLU A 33 -0.23 14.24 9.99
C GLU A 33 -0.34 12.75 10.32
N VAL A 34 -0.36 11.91 9.29
CA VAL A 34 -0.59 10.47 9.42
C VAL A 34 0.49 9.71 8.68
N ASN A 35 1.25 8.90 9.43
CA ASN A 35 2.13 7.91 8.85
C ASN A 35 1.31 6.66 8.50
N TRP A 36 0.77 6.63 7.28
CA TRP A 36 0.10 5.46 6.71
C TRP A 36 1.14 4.50 6.16
N ARG A 37 1.28 3.34 6.81
CA ARG A 37 2.21 2.31 6.40
C ARG A 37 1.52 1.25 5.55
N TRP A 38 2.22 0.83 4.50
CA TRP A 38 1.68 -0.03 3.47
C TRP A 38 2.37 -1.39 3.51
N PRO A 39 1.62 -2.50 3.72
CA PRO A 39 2.14 -3.84 3.58
C PRO A 39 2.78 -4.06 2.21
N THR A 40 3.67 -5.06 2.12
CA THR A 40 4.29 -5.45 0.85
C THR A 40 3.19 -5.77 -0.18
N PRO A 41 3.11 -5.04 -1.31
CA PRO A 41 2.06 -5.25 -2.28
C PRO A 41 2.32 -6.49 -3.14
N GLN A 42 1.34 -6.80 -3.98
CA GLN A 42 1.43 -7.78 -5.05
C GLN A 42 1.12 -7.13 -6.38
N ARG A 43 1.59 -7.76 -7.47
CA ARG A 43 1.33 -7.32 -8.84
C ARG A 43 0.20 -8.15 -9.43
N PHE A 44 -0.67 -7.50 -10.17
CA PHE A 44 -1.76 -8.17 -10.88
C PHE A 44 -2.11 -7.40 -12.15
N ASP A 45 -2.64 -8.15 -13.12
CA ASP A 45 -3.20 -7.58 -14.34
C ASP A 45 -4.70 -7.33 -14.15
N VAL A 46 -5.12 -6.09 -14.42
CA VAL A 46 -6.54 -5.68 -14.45
C VAL A 46 -6.79 -5.09 -15.83
N ALA A 47 -7.67 -5.73 -16.60
CA ALA A 47 -7.99 -5.32 -17.96
C ALA A 47 -6.77 -5.12 -18.90
N GLY A 48 -5.69 -5.91 -18.70
CA GLY A 48 -4.46 -5.82 -19.48
C GLY A 48 -3.46 -4.76 -18.99
N ILE A 49 -3.73 -4.12 -17.85
CA ILE A 49 -2.87 -3.14 -17.22
C ILE A 49 -2.24 -3.72 -15.95
N SER A 50 -0.92 -3.57 -15.84
CA SER A 50 -0.13 -4.02 -14.70
C SER A 50 -0.30 -3.06 -13.53
N THR A 51 -0.86 -3.56 -12.44
CA THR A 51 -1.21 -2.77 -11.27
C THR A 51 -0.61 -3.37 -10.00
N GLN A 52 -0.53 -2.55 -8.95
CA GLN A 52 0.11 -2.90 -7.68
C GLN A 52 -0.90 -2.71 -6.53
N GLY A 53 -1.03 -3.71 -5.66
CA GLY A 53 -1.98 -3.63 -4.56
C GLY A 53 -2.14 -4.94 -3.80
N TYR A 54 -3.39 -5.25 -3.44
CA TYR A 54 -3.73 -6.33 -2.52
C TYR A 54 -4.99 -7.07 -3.00
N HIS A 55 -5.06 -8.37 -2.73
CA HIS A 55 -6.28 -9.18 -2.82
C HIS A 55 -6.48 -9.89 -1.48
N GLY A 56 -7.72 -10.33 -1.21
CA GLY A 56 -8.08 -10.86 0.11
C GLY A 56 -7.97 -9.80 1.20
N ASP A 57 -7.56 -10.22 2.39
CA ASP A 57 -7.51 -9.34 3.56
C ASP A 57 -6.18 -8.58 3.63
N VAL A 58 -6.27 -7.27 3.91
CA VAL A 58 -5.10 -6.41 4.14
C VAL A 58 -5.35 -5.46 5.31
N SER A 59 -4.34 -5.32 6.16
CA SER A 59 -4.35 -4.43 7.32
C SER A 59 -3.31 -3.34 7.15
N PHE A 60 -3.74 -2.07 7.16
CA PHE A 60 -2.87 -0.90 7.06
C PHE A 60 -2.64 -0.25 8.43
N PRO A 61 -1.44 -0.38 9.01
CA PRO A 61 -1.12 0.32 10.25
C PRO A 61 -0.88 1.80 9.98
N MET A 62 -1.54 2.64 10.78
CA MET A 62 -1.40 4.10 10.73
C MET A 62 -0.95 4.61 12.09
N THR A 63 0.00 5.55 12.09
CA THR A 63 0.39 6.31 13.27
C THR A 63 0.03 7.76 13.06
N LEU A 64 -0.80 8.31 13.94
CA LEU A 64 -1.16 9.73 13.93
C LEU A 64 -0.09 10.51 14.69
N LEU A 65 0.26 11.69 14.17
CA LEU A 65 1.27 12.58 14.75
C LEU A 65 0.63 13.91 15.18
N GLY A 66 1.22 14.54 16.21
CA GLY A 66 0.74 15.82 16.74
C GLY A 66 -0.46 15.70 17.69
N LYS A 67 -1.25 16.78 17.79
CA LYS A 67 -2.40 16.86 18.70
C LYS A 67 -3.61 16.13 18.11
N ILE A 68 -3.95 14.98 18.70
CA ILE A 68 -5.07 14.17 18.26
C ILE A 68 -6.38 14.70 18.87
N PRO A 69 -7.44 14.93 18.06
CA PRO A 69 -8.73 15.37 18.59
C PRO A 69 -9.40 14.25 19.41
N PRO A 70 -10.27 14.60 20.39
CA PRO A 70 -11.07 13.60 21.11
C PRO A 70 -11.93 12.73 20.20
N THR A 71 -12.39 13.30 19.08
CA THR A 71 -13.12 12.56 18.03
C THR A 71 -12.32 12.64 16.74
N LEU A 72 -11.81 11.49 16.30
CA LEU A 72 -11.13 11.33 15.02
C LEU A 72 -12.17 10.96 13.96
N SER A 73 -12.23 11.68 12.85
CA SER A 73 -13.22 11.40 11.80
C SER A 73 -12.74 11.83 10.42
N GLY A 74 -13.33 11.20 9.40
CA GLY A 74 -13.00 11.44 8.01
C GLY A 74 -13.85 10.60 7.08
N VAL A 75 -13.48 10.60 5.80
CA VAL A 75 -14.04 9.74 4.77
C VAL A 75 -12.89 9.00 4.12
N LEU A 76 -12.92 7.66 4.18
CA LEU A 76 -12.03 6.81 3.37
C LEU A 76 -12.68 6.62 2.00
N THR A 77 -12.02 7.05 0.94
CA THR A 77 -12.36 6.65 -0.42
C THR A 77 -11.51 5.42 -0.75
N LEU A 78 -12.15 4.26 -0.82
CA LEU A 78 -11.52 2.98 -1.14
C LEU A 78 -11.81 2.61 -2.59
N SER A 79 -10.75 2.35 -3.33
CA SER A 79 -10.78 1.89 -4.72
C SER A 79 -10.71 0.36 -4.75
N THR A 80 -11.78 -0.27 -5.23
CA THR A 80 -11.83 -1.74 -5.38
C THR A 80 -12.03 -2.12 -6.83
N CYS A 81 -11.24 -3.08 -7.32
CA CYS A 81 -11.26 -3.49 -8.72
C CYS A 81 -11.33 -5.00 -8.89
N SER A 82 -12.15 -5.41 -9.85
CA SER A 82 -12.19 -6.78 -10.39
C SER A 82 -11.97 -6.70 -11.91
N ASN A 83 -13.03 -6.81 -12.71
CA ASN A 83 -13.05 -6.41 -14.13
C ASN A 83 -13.51 -4.95 -14.33
N VAL A 84 -14.02 -4.34 -13.26
CA VAL A 84 -14.42 -2.94 -13.18
C VAL A 84 -13.85 -2.35 -11.89
N CYS A 85 -13.58 -1.05 -11.89
CA CYS A 85 -13.13 -0.31 -10.71
C CYS A 85 -14.26 0.52 -10.12
N ILE A 86 -14.45 0.40 -8.81
CA ILE A 86 -15.47 1.09 -8.04
C ILE A 86 -14.78 1.89 -6.94
N LEU A 87 -15.12 3.17 -6.83
CA LEU A 87 -14.73 4.03 -5.72
C LEU A 87 -15.89 4.09 -4.73
N THR A 88 -15.62 3.70 -3.49
CA THR A 88 -16.62 3.69 -2.42
C THR A 88 -16.14 4.56 -1.27
N ASP A 89 -17.00 5.47 -0.83
CA ASP A 89 -16.76 6.32 0.32
C ASP A 89 -17.28 5.68 1.61
N TYR A 90 -16.39 5.60 2.61
CA TYR A 90 -16.65 5.08 3.93
C TYR A 90 -16.43 6.19 4.96
N PRO A 91 -17.49 6.93 5.35
CA PRO A 91 -17.39 7.88 6.45
C PRO A 91 -17.15 7.12 7.76
N PHE A 92 -16.23 7.62 8.58
CA PHE A 92 -15.92 7.03 9.89
C PHE A 92 -15.80 8.09 10.98
N SER A 93 -16.03 7.65 12.22
CA SER A 93 -15.81 8.44 13.43
C SER A 93 -15.38 7.51 14.56
N LEU A 94 -14.33 7.91 15.27
CA LEU A 94 -13.72 7.17 16.37
C LEU A 94 -13.60 8.08 17.59
N ASP A 95 -14.00 7.59 18.75
CA ASP A 95 -13.75 8.23 20.05
C ASP A 95 -12.34 7.86 20.52
N MET A 96 -11.45 8.85 20.53
CA MET A 96 -10.05 8.71 20.93
C MET A 96 -9.85 8.77 22.45
N THR A 97 -10.93 9.02 23.21
CA THR A 97 -10.92 8.99 24.68
C THR A 97 -11.32 7.64 25.24
N ALA A 98 -11.97 6.80 24.43
CA ALA A 98 -12.29 5.42 24.77
C ALA A 98 -11.02 4.55 24.77
N PRO A 99 -10.95 3.51 25.63
CA PRO A 99 -9.87 2.53 25.58
C PRO A 99 -9.89 1.81 24.22
N ALA A 100 -8.70 1.50 23.70
CA ALA A 100 -8.58 0.68 22.50
C ALA A 100 -9.17 -0.73 22.74
N GLY A 101 -9.70 -1.35 21.69
CA GLY A 101 -10.20 -2.72 21.76
C GLY A 101 -9.12 -3.70 22.23
N GLU A 102 -9.50 -4.76 22.95
CA GLU A 102 -8.57 -5.67 23.64
C GLU A 102 -7.47 -6.25 22.73
N ARG A 103 -7.81 -6.54 21.47
CA ARG A 103 -6.89 -7.12 20.49
C ARG A 103 -6.05 -6.10 19.72
N PHE A 104 -6.29 -4.80 19.89
CA PHE A 104 -5.68 -3.76 19.06
C PHE A 104 -4.15 -3.88 18.99
N ASN A 105 -3.47 -4.05 20.13
CA ASN A 105 -2.01 -4.14 20.18
C ASN A 105 -1.48 -5.37 19.42
N TYR A 106 -2.17 -6.51 19.54
CA TYR A 106 -1.81 -7.73 18.81
C TYR A 106 -2.00 -7.54 17.30
N ASP A 107 -3.16 -7.06 16.88
CA ASP A 107 -3.49 -6.88 15.46
C ASP A 107 -2.60 -5.82 14.80
N PHE A 108 -2.31 -4.71 15.50
CA PHE A 108 -1.39 -3.67 15.03
C PHE A 108 0.04 -4.22 14.88
N THR A 109 0.52 -5.00 15.84
CA THR A 109 1.86 -5.62 15.77
C THR A 109 1.96 -6.60 14.61
N ARG A 110 0.92 -7.42 14.40
CA ARG A 110 0.84 -8.35 13.26
C ARG A 110 0.87 -7.58 11.93
N ALA A 111 0.11 -6.50 11.80
CA ALA A 111 0.10 -5.67 10.60
C ALA A 111 1.47 -5.03 10.33
N MET A 112 2.16 -4.53 11.37
CA MET A 112 3.51 -3.97 11.24
C MET A 112 4.54 -5.00 10.73
N GLY A 113 4.36 -6.29 11.04
CA GLY A 113 5.21 -7.37 10.54
C GLY A 113 5.08 -7.68 9.04
N THR A 114 4.09 -7.09 8.36
CA THR A 114 3.88 -7.26 6.90
C THR A 114 4.51 -6.17 6.04
N LEU A 115 5.07 -5.14 6.69
CA LEU A 115 5.69 -4.01 6.03
C LEU A 115 7.02 -4.43 5.37
N PRO A 116 7.38 -3.82 4.22
CA PRO A 116 8.68 -4.07 3.61
C PRO A 116 9.81 -3.63 4.55
N LEU A 117 10.83 -4.48 4.67
CA LEU A 117 12.06 -4.15 5.38
C LEU A 117 12.84 -3.08 4.62
N ARG A 118 13.51 -2.19 5.35
CA ARG A 118 14.33 -1.13 4.74
C ARG A 118 15.65 -1.65 4.20
N ASP A 119 16.16 -2.73 4.77
CA ASP A 119 17.45 -3.34 4.48
C ASP A 119 17.40 -4.87 4.68
N GLY A 120 18.53 -5.54 4.45
CA GLY A 120 18.71 -6.97 4.71
C GLY A 120 18.26 -7.92 3.60
N LEU A 121 17.52 -7.45 2.59
CA LEU A 121 17.15 -8.30 1.43
C LEU A 121 18.30 -8.43 0.41
N THR A 122 19.03 -7.35 0.16
CA THR A 122 20.04 -7.25 -0.91
C THR A 122 21.38 -6.81 -0.34
N SER A 123 22.48 -7.42 -0.77
CA SER A 123 23.85 -6.99 -0.45
C SER A 123 24.33 -5.82 -1.32
N GLN A 124 23.71 -5.63 -2.48
CA GLN A 124 23.93 -4.47 -3.34
C GLN A 124 22.64 -4.11 -4.07
N LEU A 125 22.34 -2.81 -4.13
CA LEU A 125 21.23 -2.26 -4.89
C LEU A 125 21.70 -0.99 -5.62
N THR A 126 21.64 -1.00 -6.95
CA THR A 126 21.94 0.18 -7.77
C THR A 126 20.85 0.38 -8.81
N ALA A 127 20.65 1.62 -9.25
CA ALA A 127 19.70 1.97 -10.30
C ALA A 127 20.38 2.86 -11.34
N SER A 128 20.05 2.66 -12.61
CA SER A 128 20.46 3.52 -13.72
C SER A 128 19.29 3.76 -14.66
N TYR A 129 19.27 4.93 -15.30
CA TYR A 129 18.23 5.30 -16.26
C TYR A 129 18.88 5.76 -17.55
N VAL A 130 18.58 5.07 -18.66
CA VAL A 130 19.12 5.37 -19.98
C VAL A 130 18.04 5.15 -21.03
N SER A 131 17.84 6.12 -21.91
CA SER A 131 16.95 6.02 -23.08
C SER A 131 15.54 5.49 -22.76
N GLY A 132 14.89 6.01 -21.70
CA GLY A 132 13.54 5.58 -21.33
C GLY A 132 13.47 4.30 -20.50
N LYS A 133 14.62 3.69 -20.16
CA LYS A 133 14.66 2.43 -19.42
C LYS A 133 15.35 2.59 -18.07
N LEU A 134 14.59 2.34 -17.00
CA LEU A 134 15.11 2.14 -15.66
C LEU A 134 15.65 0.71 -15.52
N THR A 135 16.91 0.57 -15.11
CA THR A 135 17.52 -0.71 -14.79
C THR A 135 17.90 -0.73 -13.32
N VAL A 136 17.36 -1.70 -12.58
CA VAL A 136 17.68 -1.93 -11.17
C VAL A 136 18.52 -3.19 -11.06
N THR A 137 19.74 -3.05 -10.53
CA THR A 137 20.63 -4.18 -10.25
C THR A 137 20.57 -4.48 -8.76
N ALA A 138 20.01 -5.64 -8.40
CA ALA A 138 19.87 -6.09 -7.02
C ALA A 138 20.61 -7.43 -6.83
N ARG A 139 21.67 -7.43 -6.01
CA ARG A 139 22.38 -8.66 -5.63
C ARG A 139 21.89 -9.15 -4.28
N ARG A 140 21.70 -10.47 -4.18
CA ARG A 140 21.29 -11.16 -2.97
C ARG A 140 22.19 -12.37 -2.76
N ASP A 141 22.88 -12.42 -1.63
CA ASP A 141 23.88 -13.47 -1.35
C ASP A 141 23.24 -14.87 -1.27
N ALA A 142 21.99 -14.93 -0.81
CA ALA A 142 21.19 -16.16 -0.76
C ALA A 142 20.59 -16.57 -2.14
N GLY A 143 20.82 -15.79 -3.20
CA GLY A 143 20.22 -16.00 -4.52
C GLY A 143 18.76 -15.54 -4.63
N TRP A 144 18.28 -15.45 -5.88
CA TRP A 144 16.89 -15.13 -6.23
C TRP A 144 16.13 -16.38 -6.67
N GLN A 145 14.84 -16.47 -6.33
CA GLN A 145 13.95 -17.55 -6.80
C GLN A 145 12.75 -16.98 -7.56
N GLN A 146 11.95 -16.14 -6.89
CA GLN A 146 10.79 -15.45 -7.48
C GLN A 146 10.88 -13.97 -7.12
N PRO A 147 11.79 -13.21 -7.74
CA PRO A 147 11.93 -11.78 -7.45
C PRO A 147 10.68 -11.02 -7.91
N ALA A 148 10.34 -9.98 -7.15
CA ALA A 148 9.34 -9.00 -7.53
C ALA A 148 9.91 -7.60 -7.25
N LEU A 149 9.59 -6.66 -8.13
CA LEU A 149 9.97 -5.25 -8.02
C LEU A 149 8.69 -4.43 -8.04
N PHE A 150 8.56 -3.57 -7.03
CA PHE A 150 7.47 -2.62 -6.89
C PHE A 150 8.10 -1.24 -6.84
N ILE A 151 7.55 -0.32 -7.64
CA ILE A 151 8.11 1.02 -7.80
C ILE A 151 7.02 2.00 -7.41
N ASP A 152 7.40 2.96 -6.59
CA ASP A 152 6.52 4.07 -6.28
C ASP A 152 6.29 4.95 -7.52
N SER A 153 5.07 5.42 -7.70
CA SER A 153 4.72 6.33 -8.78
C SER A 153 5.53 7.62 -8.64
N MET A 154 5.98 8.16 -9.76
CA MET A 154 6.62 9.47 -9.83
C MET A 154 5.73 10.39 -10.68
N GLU A 155 5.72 11.68 -10.36
CA GLU A 155 4.93 12.65 -11.11
C GLU A 155 5.34 12.61 -12.60
N ASP A 156 4.35 12.54 -13.48
CA ASP A 156 4.50 12.44 -14.94
C ASP A 156 5.32 11.24 -15.46
N VAL A 157 5.45 10.17 -14.66
CA VAL A 157 6.16 8.94 -15.07
C VAL A 157 5.34 7.70 -14.78
N ASP A 158 5.11 6.91 -15.83
CA ASP A 158 4.56 5.56 -15.73
C ASP A 158 5.65 4.52 -15.94
N PHE A 159 5.70 3.54 -15.03
CA PHE A 159 6.56 2.38 -15.17
C PHE A 159 5.75 1.19 -15.68
N GLY A 160 6.17 0.65 -16.82
CA GLY A 160 5.65 -0.62 -17.31
C GLY A 160 6.02 -1.80 -16.41
N THR A 161 5.51 -2.98 -16.75
CA THR A 161 5.83 -4.22 -16.03
C THR A 161 7.35 -4.48 -16.02
N PRO A 162 7.97 -4.69 -14.85
CA PRO A 162 9.39 -4.98 -14.77
C PRO A 162 9.70 -6.35 -15.39
N SER A 163 10.78 -6.41 -16.16
CA SER A 163 11.37 -7.66 -16.65
C SER A 163 12.58 -8.03 -15.80
N PHE A 164 12.69 -9.30 -15.40
CA PHE A 164 13.81 -9.81 -14.60
C PHE A 164 14.75 -10.61 -15.49
N THR A 165 16.05 -10.44 -15.27
CA THR A 165 17.15 -11.11 -16.00
C THR A 165 18.14 -11.72 -15.04
#